data_AF-A0A0C2V5Z1-F1
#
_entry.id   AF-A0A0C2V5Z1-F1
#
_cell.length_a   1.000
_cell.length_b   1.000
_cell.length_c   1.000
_cell.angle_alpha   90.00
_cell.angle_beta   90.00
_cell.angle_gamma   90.00
#
_symmetry.space_group_name_H-M   'P 1'
#
loop_
_entity.id
_entity.type
_entity.pdbx_description
1 polymer ?
#
loop_
_entity_poly.entity_id
_entity_poly.type
_entity_poly.pdbx_seq_one_letter_code
_entity_poly.pdbx_strand_id
1 'polypeptide(L)' 'MLEEWIRNVPLSHVERIVADIKVRGTPIWSLACIELTRRCQAAPHAA' A
#
# COMPACT_ATOMS: atom_id res chain seq x y z
N MET A 1 11.50 0.73 10.56
CA MET A 1 11.96 1.24 9.23
C MET A 1 10.75 1.44 8.29
N LEU A 2 10.90 2.13 7.14
CA LEU A 2 9.78 2.58 6.27
C LEU A 2 8.78 1.46 5.90
N GLU A 3 9.28 0.23 5.74
CA GLU A 3 8.48 -0.97 5.45
C GLU A 3 7.56 -1.37 6.62
N GLU A 4 8.05 -1.31 7.85
CA GLU A 4 7.23 -1.60 9.04
C GLU A 4 6.17 -0.53 9.25
N TRP A 5 6.51 0.73 8.95
CA TRP A 5 5.54 1.81 9.01
C TRP A 5 4.38 1.56 8.04
N ILE A 6 4.65 1.26 6.76
CA ILE A 6 3.58 1.09 5.77
C ILE A 6 2.68 -0.13 6.04
N ARG A 7 3.22 -1.18 6.69
CA ARG A 7 2.43 -2.32 7.17
C ARG A 7 1.39 -1.94 8.22
N ASN A 8 1.64 -0.89 9.01
CA ASN A 8 0.73 -0.39 10.04
C ASN A 8 -0.19 0.73 9.54
N VAL A 9 0.04 1.26 8.34
CA VAL A 9 -0.82 2.29 7.74
C VAL A 9 -2.16 1.67 7.33
N PRO A 10 -3.31 2.30 7.60
CA PRO A 10 -4.63 1.81 7.17
C PRO A 10 -4.73 1.62 5.65
N LEU A 11 -5.52 0.64 5.19
CA LEU A 11 -5.64 0.33 3.75
C LEU A 11 -6.05 1.56 2.93
N SER A 12 -7.01 2.34 3.43
CA SER A 12 -7.45 3.58 2.78
C SER A 12 -6.33 4.62 2.60
N HIS A 13 -5.36 4.66 3.50
CA HIS A 13 -4.19 5.53 3.34
C HIS A 13 -3.18 4.94 2.35
N VAL A 14 -2.99 3.62 2.33
CA VAL A 14 -2.15 2.95 1.32
C VAL A 14 -2.71 3.20 -0.08
N GLU A 15 -4.02 3.06 -0.27
CA GLU A 15 -4.71 3.35 -1.54
C GLU A 15 -4.51 4.80 -1.97
N ARG A 16 -4.63 5.76 -1.04
CA ARG A 16 -4.36 7.18 -1.31
C ARG A 16 -2.92 7.43 -1.74
N ILE A 17 -1.94 6.77 -1.13
CA ILE A 17 -0.51 6.89 -1.52
C ILE A 17 -0.30 6.34 -2.93
N VAL A 18 -0.92 5.20 -3.26
CA VAL A 18 -0.81 4.61 -4.61
C VAL A 18 -1.46 5.50 -5.68
N ALA A 19 -2.58 6.15 -5.35
CA ALA A 19 -3.32 7.05 -6.24
C ALA A 19 -2.68 8.44 -6.39
N ASP A 20 -1.78 8.84 -5.49
CA ASP A 20 -1.13 10.14 -5.54
C ASP A 20 -0.01 10.19 -6.58
N ILE A 21 -0.22 10.99 -7.63
CA ILE A 21 0.73 11.14 -8.74
C ILE A 21 2.04 11.79 -8.31
N LYS A 22 2.06 12.59 -7.22
CA LYS A 22 3.24 13.31 -6.75
C LYS A 22 4.29 12.38 -6.15
N VAL A 23 3.84 11.27 -5.57
CA VAL A 23 4.74 10.26 -4.97
C VAL A 23 5.05 9.13 -5.94
N ARG A 24 4.48 9.13 -7.15
CA ARG A 24 4.73 8.11 -8.16
C ARG A 24 6.22 8.02 -8.50
N GLY A 25 6.77 6.80 -8.46
CA GLY A 25 8.19 6.54 -8.71
C GLY A 25 9.11 6.74 -7.49
N THR A 26 8.57 7.17 -6.35
CA THR A 26 9.34 7.22 -5.09
C THR A 26 9.35 5.86 -4.38
N PRO A 27 10.32 5.63 -3.46
CA PRO A 27 10.35 4.40 -2.67
C PRO A 27 9.08 4.14 -1.87
N ILE A 28 8.43 5.19 -1.36
CA ILE A 28 7.18 5.04 -0.58
C ILE A 28 6.01 4.58 -1.46
N TRP A 29 5.97 5.00 -2.73
CA TRP A 29 4.96 4.53 -3.68
C TRP A 29 5.16 3.05 -4.04
N SER A 30 6.39 2.63 -4.31
CA SER A 30 6.69 1.22 -4.57
C SER A 30 6.29 0.33 -3.39
N LEU A 31 6.60 0.77 -2.16
CA LEU A 31 6.20 0.06 -0.95
C LEU A 31 4.67 0.04 -0.76
N ALA A 32 3.97 1.13 -1.09
CA ALA A 32 2.52 1.18 -1.03
C ALA A 32 1.87 0.22 -2.04
N CYS A 33 2.40 0.11 -3.25
CA CYS A 33 1.94 -0.84 -4.26
C CYS A 33 2.11 -2.30 -3.81
N ILE A 34 3.26 -2.63 -3.22
CA ILE A 34 3.54 -3.97 -2.69
C ILE A 34 2.58 -4.29 -1.53
N GLU A 35 2.40 -3.34 -0.60
CA GLU A 35 1.51 -3.48 0.55
C GLU A 35 0.04 -3.65 0.12
N LEU A 36 -0.42 -2.84 -0.84
CA LEU A 36 -1.77 -2.92 -1.39
C LEU A 36 -2.03 -4.29 -2.01
N THR A 37 -1.08 -4.77 -2.83
CA THR A 37 -1.15 -6.10 -3.46
C THR A 37 -1.21 -7.20 -2.38
N ARG A 38 -0.37 -7.12 -1.36
CA ARG A 38 -0.35 -8.10 -0.26
C ARG A 38 -1.69 -8.15 0.46
N ARG A 39 -2.31 -7.00 0.73
CA ARG A 39 -3.61 -6.92 1.42
C ARG A 39 -4.77 -7.39 0.57
N CYS A 40 -4.77 -7.08 -0.73
CA CYS A 40 -5.76 -7.60 -1.67
C CYS A 40 -5.70 -9.13 -1.78
N GLN A 41 -4.49 -9.72 -1.71
CA GLN A 41 -4.32 -11.18 -1.70
C GLN A 41 -4.65 -11.82 -0.35
N ALA A 42 -4.41 -11.11 0.76
CA ALA A 42 -4.68 -11.58 2.11
C ALA A 42 -6.16 -11.45 2.52
N ALA A 43 -6.94 -10.59 1.85
CA ALA A 43 -8.38 -10.60 1.97
C ALA A 43 -8.91 -11.85 1.24
N PRO A 44 -9.34 -12.91 1.94
CA PRO A 44 -9.96 -14.02 1.25
C PRO A 44 -11.18 -13.49 0.52
N HIS A 45 -11.28 -13.89 -0.75
CA HIS A 45 -12.48 -13.82 -1.56
C HIS A 45 -13.67 -14.29 -0.72
N ALA A 46 -14.40 -13.34 -0.12
CA ALA A 46 -15.70 -13.60 0.46
C ALA A 46 -16.68 -13.74 -0.71
N ALA A 47 -16.64 -14.91 -1.34
CA ALA A 47 -17.70 -15.42 -2.21
C ALA A 47 -18.52 -16.45 -1.44
#